data_AF-A0A4U0U7T1-F1
#
_entry.id   AF-A0A4U0U7T1-F1
#
_cell.length_a   1.000
_cell.length_b   1.000
_cell.length_c   1.000
_cell.angle_alpha   90.00
_cell.angle_beta   90.00
_cell.angle_gamma   90.00
#
_symmetry.space_group_name_H-M   'P 1'
#
loop_
_entity.id
_entity.type
_entity.pdbx_description
1 polymer ?
#
loop_
_entity_poly.entity_id
_entity_poly.type
_entity_poly.pdbx_seq_one_letter_code
_entity_poly.pdbx_strand_id
1 'polypeptide(L)'
;MPSVFRAPFPSEADELYDSGVGDGRGYWEDDAYIGRAPIGPIMPETAKKVMEPQEAHSKVLKQRFLEMRERMHSSPDEAALATLDEKHPTTFVAGNKKAYACGAQLLRTTMPHLAQIQSLDLDTVGELLKVIKDSCLTRGEHLVGTMSVWVWSLLARLDDVGTMNNDEVYAIREFGKRAVLVQLSLHDPAGAAQLEQVQRDAEAERVPTNGSTTDTVANGHGLNLSANQALPDEKDTILSAAGNTHATLDMIILIIGEVFGQRDLLEFRRQWDVAGDEPDRPTDLAVNDGALTSH
;
A
#
# COMPACT_ATOMS: atom_id res chain seq x y z
N MET A 1 7.62 -34.12 52.41
CA MET A 1 8.02 -34.87 51.21
C MET A 1 7.37 -34.18 50.03
N PRO A 2 8.09 -33.61 49.06
CA PRO A 2 7.44 -33.01 47.90
C PRO A 2 6.93 -34.12 46.99
N SER A 3 5.68 -34.00 46.55
CA SER A 3 5.04 -34.92 45.61
C SER A 3 5.75 -34.83 44.27
N VAL A 4 6.56 -35.84 43.94
CA VAL A 4 7.18 -35.94 42.61
C VAL A 4 6.08 -36.37 41.64
N PHE A 5 5.66 -35.45 40.76
CA PHE A 5 4.83 -35.77 39.61
C PHE A 5 5.61 -36.73 38.72
N ARG A 6 5.22 -38.01 38.72
CA ARG A 6 5.77 -39.01 37.78
C ARG A 6 4.72 -39.28 36.73
N ALA A 7 5.03 -38.98 35.47
CA ALA A 7 4.19 -39.34 34.34
C ALA A 7 4.17 -40.86 34.14
N PRO A 8 3.12 -41.43 33.51
CA PRO A 8 2.95 -42.86 33.30
C PRO A 8 4.07 -43.48 32.45
N PHE A 9 4.35 -44.75 32.70
CA PHE A 9 5.25 -45.56 31.86
C PHE A 9 4.59 -45.90 30.50
N PRO A 10 5.37 -46.21 29.46
CA PRO A 10 4.85 -46.46 28.12
C PRO A 10 3.80 -47.58 28.14
N SER A 11 2.53 -47.19 28.05
CA SER A 11 1.40 -48.07 27.82
C SER A 11 0.99 -47.92 26.35
N GLU A 12 0.77 -49.03 25.65
CA GLU A 12 0.34 -49.01 24.24
C GLU A 12 -1.15 -48.66 24.07
N ALA A 13 -1.84 -48.24 25.13
CA ALA A 13 -3.30 -48.22 25.18
C ALA A 13 -3.91 -46.98 25.86
N ASP A 14 -3.29 -45.80 25.76
CA ASP A 14 -3.93 -44.57 26.23
C ASP A 14 -4.76 -43.92 25.11
N GLU A 15 -6.07 -43.83 25.38
CA GLU A 15 -7.10 -43.34 24.48
C GLU A 15 -6.88 -41.88 24.05
N LEU A 16 -7.30 -41.60 22.82
CA LEU A 16 -7.18 -40.31 22.17
C LEU A 16 -8.26 -39.35 22.73
N TYR A 17 -7.83 -38.39 23.56
CA TYR A 17 -8.61 -37.29 24.14
C TYR A 17 -9.63 -37.66 25.23
N ASP A 18 -9.26 -37.46 26.50
CA ASP A 18 -10.25 -37.42 27.61
C ASP A 18 -10.54 -36.00 28.14
N SER A 19 -9.69 -34.99 27.87
CA SER A 19 -9.83 -33.67 28.52
C SER A 19 -9.61 -32.43 27.64
N GLY A 20 -9.32 -32.59 26.35
CA GLY A 20 -9.16 -31.45 25.42
C GLY A 20 -7.95 -30.53 25.71
N VAL A 21 -7.04 -30.90 26.61
CA VAL A 21 -5.80 -30.15 26.90
C VAL A 21 -4.60 -31.08 26.90
N GLY A 22 -3.73 -30.92 25.89
CA GLY A 22 -2.44 -31.61 25.78
C GLY A 22 -2.48 -32.97 25.05
N ASP A 23 -1.45 -33.24 24.23
CA ASP A 23 -1.21 -34.58 23.68
C ASP A 23 -0.58 -35.45 24.79
N GLY A 24 -1.42 -36.22 25.49
CA GLY A 24 -1.00 -37.10 26.58
C GLY A 24 -0.15 -38.30 26.15
N ARG A 25 0.17 -38.45 24.86
CA ARG A 25 0.91 -39.60 24.32
C ARG A 25 2.43 -39.45 24.37
N GLY A 26 2.95 -38.35 24.92
CA GLY A 26 4.40 -38.20 25.11
C GLY A 26 4.93 -39.10 26.22
N TYR A 27 6.21 -39.48 26.12
CA TYR A 27 6.88 -40.33 27.10
C TYR A 27 8.23 -39.72 27.49
N TRP A 28 8.77 -40.10 28.64
CA TRP A 28 10.08 -39.66 29.11
C TRP A 28 11.16 -40.65 28.69
N GLU A 29 12.23 -40.17 28.06
CA GLU A 29 13.41 -40.94 27.65
C GLU A 29 14.65 -40.04 27.76
N ASP A 30 15.75 -40.57 28.32
CA ASP A 30 17.04 -39.88 28.47
C ASP A 30 16.98 -38.45 29.05
N ASP A 31 16.31 -38.29 30.21
CA ASP A 31 16.12 -37.01 30.91
C ASP A 31 15.44 -35.90 30.07
N ALA A 32 14.75 -36.27 28.99
CA ALA A 32 13.92 -35.37 28.20
C ALA A 32 12.51 -35.93 27.99
N TYR A 33 11.54 -35.03 27.87
CA TYR A 33 10.18 -35.40 27.46
C TYR A 33 10.11 -35.49 25.93
N ILE A 34 9.73 -36.66 25.40
CA ILE A 34 9.55 -36.93 23.98
C ILE A 34 8.06 -36.94 23.64
N GLY A 35 7.59 -35.95 22.87
CA GLY A 35 6.24 -35.97 22.29
C GLY A 35 6.14 -36.99 21.15
N ARG A 36 5.11 -37.85 21.13
CA ARG A 36 4.87 -38.75 19.99
C ARG A 36 4.43 -37.98 18.76
N ALA A 37 4.70 -38.53 17.58
CA ALA A 37 4.24 -37.95 16.32
C ALA A 37 2.71 -37.79 16.33
N PRO A 38 2.17 -36.64 15.87
CA PRO A 38 0.74 -36.40 15.89
C PRO A 38 0.04 -37.45 15.02
N ILE A 39 -0.76 -38.33 15.63
CA ILE A 39 -1.65 -39.25 14.92
C ILE A 39 -2.93 -38.48 14.62
N GLY A 40 -3.05 -38.04 13.36
CA GLY A 40 -4.18 -37.31 12.80
C GLY A 40 -3.93 -37.14 11.29
N PRO A 41 -4.93 -36.71 10.51
CA PRO A 41 -4.72 -36.43 9.09
C PRO A 41 -3.61 -35.38 8.95
N ILE A 42 -2.46 -35.80 8.43
CA ILE A 42 -1.37 -34.90 8.09
C ILE A 42 -1.90 -34.07 6.93
N MET A 43 -2.15 -32.78 7.19
CA MET A 43 -2.56 -31.85 6.16
C MET A 43 -1.52 -31.92 5.02
N PRO A 44 -1.92 -32.31 3.79
CA PRO A 44 -0.97 -32.52 2.72
C PRO A 44 -0.23 -31.19 2.44
N GLU A 45 1.06 -31.25 2.12
CA GLU A 45 1.85 -30.02 1.86
C GLU A 45 1.24 -29.16 0.75
N THR A 46 0.48 -29.79 -0.15
CA THR A 46 -0.29 -29.12 -1.21
C THR A 46 -1.41 -28.22 -0.67
N ALA A 47 -1.98 -28.52 0.50
CA ALA A 47 -2.98 -27.69 1.16
C ALA A 47 -2.37 -26.52 1.96
N LYS A 48 -1.05 -26.54 2.24
CA LYS A 48 -0.34 -25.48 2.99
C LYS A 48 0.13 -24.31 2.10
N LYS A 49 -0.22 -24.27 0.82
CA LYS A 49 0.42 -23.35 -0.14
C LYS A 49 -0.53 -22.65 -1.11
N VAL A 50 -1.78 -22.42 -0.72
CA VAL A 50 -2.60 -21.42 -1.42
C VAL A 50 -2.14 -20.06 -0.92
N MET A 51 -1.13 -19.50 -1.59
CA MET A 51 -0.72 -18.10 -1.37
C MET A 51 -1.93 -17.21 -1.62
N GLU A 52 -2.27 -16.39 -0.64
CA GLU A 52 -3.40 -15.49 -0.75
C GLU A 52 -3.23 -14.57 -1.98
N PRO A 53 -4.27 -14.29 -2.77
CA PRO A 53 -4.16 -13.46 -3.97
C PRO A 53 -3.50 -12.09 -3.71
N GLN A 54 -3.81 -11.47 -2.56
CA GLN A 54 -3.22 -10.19 -2.19
C GLN A 54 -1.74 -10.31 -1.85
N GLU A 55 -1.32 -11.39 -1.17
CA GLU A 55 0.10 -11.68 -0.89
C GLU A 55 0.87 -11.89 -2.21
N ALA A 56 0.31 -12.66 -3.14
CA ALA A 56 0.88 -12.91 -4.46
C ALA A 56 1.09 -11.61 -5.24
N HIS A 57 0.07 -10.75 -5.28
CA HIS A 57 0.14 -9.43 -5.90
C HIS A 57 1.24 -8.56 -5.27
N SER A 58 1.27 -8.52 -3.94
CA SER A 58 2.23 -7.71 -3.18
C SER A 58 3.67 -8.12 -3.47
N LYS A 59 3.91 -9.43 -3.55
CA LYS A 59 5.23 -9.98 -3.90
C LYS A 59 5.68 -9.56 -5.29
N VAL A 60 4.80 -9.68 -6.29
CA VAL A 60 5.11 -9.27 -7.67
C VAL A 60 5.34 -7.77 -7.77
N LEU A 61 4.53 -6.96 -7.09
CA LEU A 61 4.67 -5.50 -7.10
C LEU A 61 6.00 -5.07 -6.46
N LYS A 62 6.35 -5.66 -5.31
CA LYS A 62 7.64 -5.43 -4.64
C LYS A 62 8.82 -5.81 -5.54
N GLN A 63 8.77 -6.96 -6.19
CA GLN A 63 9.83 -7.39 -7.10
C GLN A 63 10.04 -6.38 -8.24
N ARG A 64 8.96 -5.97 -8.92
CA ARG A 64 9.03 -4.98 -10.00
C ARG A 64 9.59 -3.64 -9.53
N PHE A 65 9.27 -3.26 -8.30
CA PHE A 65 9.81 -2.04 -7.70
C PHE A 65 11.32 -2.12 -7.49
N LEU A 66 11.80 -3.24 -6.95
CA LEU A 66 13.24 -3.45 -6.75
C LEU A 66 14.00 -3.47 -8.09
N GLU A 67 13.45 -4.14 -9.11
CA GLU A 67 14.03 -4.11 -10.47
C GLU A 67 14.05 -2.69 -11.07
N MET A 68 13.03 -1.85 -10.77
CA MET A 68 13.03 -0.45 -11.17
C MET A 68 14.11 0.34 -10.43
N ARG A 69 14.24 0.13 -9.12
CA ARG A 69 15.21 0.78 -8.25
C ARG A 69 16.65 0.52 -8.71
N GLU A 70 16.99 -0.73 -9.01
CA GLU A 70 18.30 -1.10 -9.56
C GLU A 70 18.61 -0.33 -10.86
N ARG A 71 17.62 -0.19 -11.74
CA ARG A 71 17.77 0.60 -12.98
C ARG A 71 17.91 2.09 -12.70
N MET A 72 17.15 2.65 -11.76
CA MET A 72 17.20 4.08 -11.41
C MET A 72 18.52 4.49 -10.74
N HIS A 73 19.20 3.55 -10.08
CA HIS A 73 20.50 3.77 -9.44
C HIS A 73 21.69 3.50 -10.37
N SER A 74 21.44 3.06 -11.60
CA SER A 74 22.47 2.94 -12.63
C SER A 74 22.76 4.31 -13.28
N SER A 75 24.01 4.53 -13.71
CA SER A 75 24.37 5.76 -14.41
C SER A 75 23.62 5.88 -15.74
N PRO A 76 23.06 7.07 -16.08
CA PRO A 76 22.36 7.27 -17.34
C PRO A 76 23.34 7.18 -18.52
N ASP A 77 22.87 6.62 -19.63
CA ASP A 77 23.61 6.61 -20.89
C ASP A 77 23.71 8.04 -21.45
N GLU A 78 24.88 8.43 -21.95
CA GLU A 78 25.14 9.78 -22.47
C GLU A 78 24.23 10.08 -23.67
N ALA A 79 23.96 9.06 -24.51
CA ALA A 79 23.01 9.19 -25.61
C ALA A 79 21.58 9.46 -25.11
N ALA A 80 21.17 8.84 -23.99
CA ALA A 80 19.85 9.04 -23.40
C ALA A 80 19.69 10.42 -22.73
N LEU A 81 20.78 10.99 -22.20
CA LEU A 81 20.78 12.38 -21.72
C LEU A 81 20.66 13.38 -22.87
N ALA A 82 21.33 13.12 -23.99
CA ALA A 82 21.25 13.97 -25.18
C ALA A 82 19.84 14.03 -25.80
N THR A 83 18.99 13.02 -25.53
CA THR A 83 17.59 13.01 -25.96
C THR A 83 16.63 13.80 -25.08
N LEU A 84 17.08 14.27 -23.90
CA LEU A 84 16.22 15.04 -23.01
C LEU A 84 15.92 16.42 -23.62
N ASP A 85 14.64 16.72 -23.76
CA ASP A 85 14.17 18.03 -24.22
C ASP A 85 14.04 19.01 -23.03
N GLU A 86 13.69 20.27 -23.34
CA GLU A 86 13.50 21.33 -22.33
C GLU A 86 12.38 21.01 -21.31
N LYS A 87 11.50 20.04 -21.58
CA LYS A 87 10.40 19.64 -20.70
C LYS A 87 10.82 18.59 -19.66
N HIS A 88 12.02 18.02 -19.78
CA HIS A 88 12.56 17.02 -18.85
C HIS A 88 13.79 17.57 -18.11
N PRO A 89 13.63 18.61 -17.28
CA PRO A 89 14.75 19.19 -16.55
C PRO A 89 15.36 18.16 -15.59
N THR A 90 16.69 18.16 -15.51
CA THR A 90 17.48 17.30 -14.61
C THR A 90 17.87 17.99 -13.31
N THR A 91 17.56 19.28 -13.19
CA THR A 91 17.80 20.07 -11.98
C THR A 91 16.53 20.84 -11.62
N PHE A 92 16.26 20.95 -10.32
CA PHE A 92 15.10 21.66 -9.81
C PHE A 92 15.51 22.55 -8.64
N VAL A 93 15.36 23.87 -8.81
CA VAL A 93 15.72 24.81 -7.73
C VAL A 93 14.55 24.91 -6.76
N ALA A 94 14.75 24.40 -5.55
CA ALA A 94 13.77 24.44 -4.47
C ALA A 94 13.55 25.85 -3.89
N GLY A 95 12.45 26.03 -3.15
CA GLY A 95 12.29 27.16 -2.21
C GLY A 95 11.56 28.41 -2.70
N ASN A 96 11.08 28.46 -3.96
CA ASN A 96 10.23 29.56 -4.44
C ASN A 96 8.83 29.05 -4.85
N LYS A 97 7.77 29.83 -4.58
CA LYS A 97 6.40 29.58 -5.07
C LYS A 97 6.35 29.27 -6.57
N LYS A 98 7.19 29.92 -7.37
CA LYS A 98 7.31 29.64 -8.81
C LYS A 98 7.85 28.25 -9.10
N ALA A 99 8.85 27.80 -8.33
CA ALA A 99 9.39 26.45 -8.47
C ALA A 99 8.33 25.42 -8.12
N TYR A 100 7.64 25.58 -6.99
CA TYR A 100 6.51 24.72 -6.62
C TYR A 100 5.47 24.60 -7.74
N ALA A 101 5.02 25.73 -8.30
CA ALA A 101 4.06 25.74 -9.39
C ALA A 101 4.59 25.06 -10.67
N CYS A 102 5.87 25.25 -10.99
CA CYS A 102 6.53 24.59 -12.11
C CYS A 102 6.60 23.07 -11.91
N GLY A 103 6.97 22.61 -10.70
CA GLY A 103 7.01 21.19 -10.34
C GLY A 103 5.62 20.56 -10.40
N ALA A 104 4.61 21.21 -9.81
CA ALA A 104 3.23 20.73 -9.88
C ALA A 104 2.72 20.62 -11.32
N GLN A 105 3.10 21.57 -12.19
CA GLN A 105 2.78 21.50 -13.61
C GLN A 105 3.50 20.33 -14.30
N LEU A 106 4.82 20.18 -14.09
CA LEU A 106 5.63 19.10 -14.63
C LEU A 106 5.03 17.73 -14.31
N LEU A 107 4.70 17.51 -13.03
CA LEU A 107 4.10 16.27 -12.52
C LEU A 107 2.73 15.96 -13.13
N ARG A 108 2.03 16.97 -13.64
CA ARG A 108 0.71 16.82 -14.27
C ARG A 108 0.79 16.60 -15.77
N THR A 109 1.74 17.24 -16.45
CA THR A 109 1.74 17.32 -17.92
C THR A 109 2.75 16.44 -18.61
N THR A 110 3.82 16.04 -17.91
CA THR A 110 4.97 15.40 -18.55
C THR A 110 5.19 14.01 -17.96
N MET A 111 5.40 13.00 -18.81
CA MET A 111 5.84 11.68 -18.37
C MET A 111 7.29 11.74 -17.89
N PRO A 112 7.66 11.13 -16.76
CA PRO A 112 9.06 11.07 -16.35
C PRO A 112 9.88 10.23 -17.33
N HIS A 113 11.05 10.74 -17.74
CA HIS A 113 12.00 9.97 -18.56
C HIS A 113 13.00 9.23 -17.66
N LEU A 114 13.41 8.02 -18.03
CA LEU A 114 14.36 7.22 -17.24
C LEU A 114 15.67 7.97 -16.97
N ALA A 115 16.32 8.47 -18.03
CA ALA A 115 17.57 9.22 -17.91
C ALA A 115 17.42 10.53 -17.12
N GLN A 116 16.22 11.13 -17.13
CA GLN A 116 15.93 12.29 -16.30
C GLN A 116 15.95 11.88 -14.82
N ILE A 117 15.19 10.86 -14.43
CA ILE A 117 15.12 10.43 -13.03
C ILE A 117 16.49 9.95 -12.51
N GLN A 118 17.25 9.21 -13.33
CA GLN A 118 18.60 8.76 -13.00
C GLN A 118 19.56 9.93 -12.71
N SER A 119 19.37 11.08 -13.37
CA SER A 119 20.22 12.26 -13.21
C SER A 119 19.75 13.22 -12.12
N LEU A 120 18.57 13.02 -11.52
CA LEU A 120 18.10 13.83 -10.40
C LEU A 120 18.96 13.59 -9.15
N ASP A 121 19.29 14.68 -8.47
CA ASP A 121 19.83 14.67 -7.11
C ASP A 121 18.74 14.36 -6.07
N LEU A 122 19.16 13.87 -4.89
CA LEU A 122 18.23 13.44 -3.85
C LEU A 122 17.41 14.61 -3.26
N ASP A 123 17.98 15.81 -3.19
CA ASP A 123 17.28 17.00 -2.71
C ASP A 123 16.11 17.34 -3.66
N THR A 124 16.36 17.34 -4.97
CA THR A 124 15.32 17.50 -5.99
C THR A 124 14.25 16.42 -5.88
N VAL A 125 14.62 15.15 -5.69
CA VAL A 125 13.67 14.04 -5.52
C VAL A 125 12.77 14.26 -4.31
N GLY A 126 13.35 14.65 -3.17
CA GLY A 126 12.61 14.95 -1.95
C GLY A 126 11.62 16.12 -2.12
N GLU A 127 12.06 17.19 -2.80
CA GLU A 127 11.20 18.35 -3.08
C GLU A 127 10.05 18.00 -4.03
N LEU A 128 10.28 17.19 -5.07
CA LEU A 128 9.22 16.72 -5.95
C LEU A 128 8.22 15.82 -5.20
N LEU A 129 8.70 14.93 -4.32
CA LEU A 129 7.82 14.12 -3.47
C LEU A 129 6.99 14.99 -2.52
N LYS A 130 7.56 16.06 -1.99
CA LYS A 130 6.83 17.04 -1.17
C LYS A 130 5.74 17.75 -1.98
N VAL A 131 6.05 18.18 -3.21
CA VAL A 131 5.04 18.75 -4.12
C VAL A 131 3.92 17.74 -4.35
N ILE A 132 4.24 16.47 -4.65
CA ILE A 132 3.22 15.43 -4.86
C ILE A 132 2.34 15.25 -3.61
N LYS A 133 2.94 15.19 -2.43
CA LYS A 133 2.20 15.06 -1.17
C LYS A 133 1.21 16.21 -0.99
N ASP A 134 1.65 17.43 -1.27
CA ASP A 134 0.88 18.64 -1.00
C ASP A 134 -0.18 18.94 -2.07
N SER A 135 0.09 18.62 -3.35
CA SER A 135 -0.82 18.93 -4.46
C SER A 135 -1.64 17.77 -4.99
N CYS A 136 -1.28 16.52 -4.70
CA CYS A 136 -1.84 15.34 -5.38
C CYS A 136 -2.46 14.32 -4.42
N LEU A 137 -1.98 14.29 -3.18
CA LEU A 137 -2.59 13.49 -2.12
C LEU A 137 -3.60 14.34 -1.33
N THR A 138 -4.48 15.02 -2.05
CA THR A 138 -5.60 15.83 -1.56
C THR A 138 -6.88 14.99 -1.54
N ARG A 139 -7.79 15.27 -0.59
CA ARG A 139 -9.06 14.53 -0.50
C ARG A 139 -9.95 14.88 -1.69
N GLY A 140 -10.54 13.86 -2.32
CA GLY A 140 -11.56 14.04 -3.37
C GLY A 140 -11.03 14.38 -4.77
N GLU A 141 -9.71 14.41 -4.97
CA GLU A 141 -9.11 14.53 -6.30
C GLU A 141 -8.61 13.18 -6.80
N HIS A 142 -8.82 12.91 -8.09
CA HIS A 142 -8.30 11.70 -8.72
C HIS A 142 -6.85 11.91 -9.17
N LEU A 143 -5.98 10.97 -8.82
CA LEU A 143 -4.61 10.96 -9.30
C LEU A 143 -4.61 10.68 -10.81
N VAL A 144 -4.07 11.63 -11.58
CA VAL A 144 -3.80 11.45 -13.01
C VAL A 144 -2.78 10.32 -13.17
N GLY A 145 -2.94 9.45 -14.17
CA GLY A 145 -2.03 8.33 -14.41
C GLY A 145 -0.55 8.75 -14.53
N THR A 146 -0.27 9.97 -15.00
CA THR A 146 1.08 10.53 -15.02
C THR A 146 1.73 10.62 -13.65
N MET A 147 0.95 10.91 -12.62
CA MET A 147 1.46 11.07 -11.27
C MET A 147 1.87 9.74 -10.65
N SER A 148 1.16 8.66 -10.93
CA SER A 148 1.54 7.35 -10.39
C SER A 148 2.91 6.92 -10.89
N VAL A 149 3.23 7.21 -12.16
CA VAL A 149 4.55 6.96 -12.76
C VAL A 149 5.63 7.83 -12.11
N TRP A 150 5.34 9.12 -11.84
CA TRP A 150 6.25 9.99 -11.10
C TRP A 150 6.51 9.48 -9.69
N VAL A 151 5.46 9.13 -8.93
CA VAL A 151 5.60 8.59 -7.57
C VAL A 151 6.44 7.31 -7.58
N TRP A 152 6.10 6.36 -8.45
CA TRP A 152 6.86 5.11 -8.58
C TRP A 152 8.35 5.37 -8.89
N SER A 153 8.63 6.28 -9.83
CA SER A 153 9.99 6.56 -10.27
C SER A 153 10.80 7.32 -9.21
N LEU A 154 10.20 8.30 -8.54
CA LEU A 154 10.86 9.07 -7.48
C LEU A 154 11.12 8.20 -6.25
N LEU A 155 10.15 7.38 -5.83
CA LEU A 155 10.37 6.40 -4.76
C LEU A 155 11.48 5.40 -5.14
N ALA A 156 11.53 4.94 -6.40
CA ALA A 156 12.59 4.05 -6.86
C ALA A 156 13.97 4.75 -6.91
N ARG A 157 14.01 6.08 -7.07
CA ARG A 157 15.24 6.86 -7.10
C ARG A 157 15.80 7.16 -5.70
N LEU A 158 14.95 7.20 -4.67
CA LEU A 158 15.39 7.36 -3.29
C LEU A 158 16.40 6.30 -2.85
N ASP A 159 17.26 6.68 -1.92
CA ASP A 159 18.28 5.84 -1.29
C ASP A 159 17.71 4.73 -0.40
N ASP A 160 18.52 3.73 -0.06
CA ASP A 160 18.11 2.65 0.84
C ASP A 160 17.95 3.17 2.27
N VAL A 161 17.03 2.57 3.03
CA VAL A 161 16.76 2.99 4.43
C VAL A 161 18.03 3.02 5.29
N GLY A 162 18.99 2.14 5.00
CA GLY A 162 20.27 2.08 5.71
C GLY A 162 21.23 3.23 5.41
N THR A 163 21.03 3.95 4.30
CA THR A 163 21.85 5.11 3.90
C THR A 163 21.12 6.43 4.09
N MET A 164 19.79 6.39 4.25
CA MET A 164 18.97 7.57 4.51
C MET A 164 19.21 8.19 5.88
N ASN A 165 19.12 9.51 5.93
CA ASN A 165 19.12 10.27 7.18
C ASN A 165 17.74 10.27 7.85
N ASN A 166 17.66 10.80 9.08
CA ASN A 166 16.41 10.77 9.85
C ASN A 166 15.30 11.62 9.21
N ASP A 167 15.65 12.76 8.60
CA ASP A 167 14.69 13.67 7.97
C ASP A 167 14.08 13.05 6.71
N GLU A 168 14.88 12.31 5.92
CA GLU A 168 14.43 11.55 4.76
C GLU A 168 13.47 10.43 5.15
N VAL A 169 13.84 9.64 6.17
CA VAL A 169 12.97 8.58 6.70
C VAL A 169 11.66 9.17 7.26
N TYR A 170 11.74 10.31 7.95
CA TYR A 170 10.57 11.03 8.43
C TYR A 170 9.68 11.50 7.28
N ALA A 171 10.25 12.10 6.24
CA ALA A 171 9.51 12.58 5.08
C ALA A 171 8.79 11.44 4.34
N ILE A 172 9.43 10.27 4.19
CA ILE A 172 8.83 9.07 3.58
C ILE A 172 7.69 8.54 4.45
N ARG A 173 7.87 8.49 5.76
CA ARG A 173 6.80 8.11 6.70
C ARG A 173 5.61 9.05 6.58
N GLU A 174 5.82 10.36 6.56
CA GLU A 174 4.75 11.35 6.40
C GLU A 174 4.04 11.24 5.05
N PHE A 175 4.79 10.91 3.99
CA PHE A 175 4.21 10.61 2.67
C PHE A 175 3.31 9.37 2.72
N GLY A 176 3.75 8.30 3.37
CA GLY A 176 2.98 7.07 3.54
C GLY A 176 1.71 7.26 4.39
N LYS A 177 1.81 7.99 5.51
CA LYS A 177 0.62 8.36 6.31
C LYS A 177 -0.39 9.16 5.50
N ARG A 178 0.07 10.07 4.64
CA ARG A 178 -0.83 10.83 3.78
C ARG A 178 -1.54 9.92 2.78
N ALA A 179 -0.86 8.92 2.20
CA ALA A 179 -1.50 7.95 1.33
C ALA A 179 -2.56 7.11 2.06
N VAL A 180 -2.27 6.63 3.29
CA VAL A 180 -3.25 5.95 4.15
C VAL A 180 -4.48 6.82 4.39
N LEU A 181 -4.25 8.08 4.74
CA LEU A 181 -5.31 9.03 5.04
C LEU A 181 -6.21 9.33 3.84
N VAL A 182 -5.63 9.51 2.65
CA VAL A 182 -6.39 9.68 1.41
C VAL A 182 -7.15 8.40 1.08
N GLN A 183 -6.52 7.22 1.17
CA GLN A 183 -7.19 5.94 0.93
C GLN A 183 -8.37 5.73 1.88
N LEU A 184 -8.20 6.04 3.17
CA LEU A 184 -9.28 6.00 4.16
C LEU A 184 -10.39 6.98 3.79
N SER A 185 -10.06 8.20 3.38
CA SER A 185 -11.07 9.20 3.01
C SER A 185 -11.97 8.81 1.83
N LEU A 186 -11.51 7.91 0.95
CA LEU A 186 -12.30 7.38 -0.16
C LEU A 186 -13.35 6.35 0.28
N HIS A 187 -13.15 5.71 1.44
CA HIS A 187 -14.01 4.64 1.93
C HIS A 187 -14.78 5.02 3.21
N ASP A 188 -14.12 5.73 4.12
CA ASP A 188 -14.64 6.26 5.37
C ASP A 188 -14.18 7.72 5.58
N PRO A 189 -14.90 8.70 5.00
CA PRO A 189 -14.55 10.11 5.14
C PRO A 189 -14.64 10.61 6.59
N ALA A 190 -15.50 9.99 7.42
CA ALA A 190 -15.68 10.35 8.82
C ALA A 190 -14.50 9.88 9.67
N GLY A 191 -14.07 8.63 9.53
CA GLY A 191 -12.86 8.09 10.17
C GLY A 191 -11.61 8.84 9.74
N ALA A 192 -11.48 9.18 8.46
CA ALA A 192 -10.37 10.00 7.98
C ALA A 192 -10.34 11.39 8.64
N ALA A 193 -11.49 12.04 8.84
CA ALA A 193 -11.54 13.35 9.51
C ALA A 193 -11.11 13.27 10.99
N GLN A 194 -11.48 12.19 11.68
CA GLN A 194 -11.04 11.94 13.07
C GLN A 194 -9.54 11.71 13.15
N LEU A 195 -8.98 10.90 12.24
CA LEU A 195 -7.54 10.61 12.21
C LEU A 195 -6.71 11.88 11.95
N GLU A 196 -7.16 12.76 11.04
CA GLU A 196 -6.52 14.06 10.79
C GLU A 196 -6.54 14.97 12.03
N GLN A 197 -7.63 14.96 12.79
CA GLN A 197 -7.74 15.76 14.01
C GLN A 197 -6.75 15.25 15.07
N VAL A 198 -6.69 13.93 15.30
CA VAL A 198 -5.75 13.30 16.23
C VAL A 198 -4.30 13.59 15.84
N GLN A 199 -3.97 13.52 14.54
CA GLN A 199 -2.63 13.85 14.06
C GLN A 199 -2.27 15.32 14.33
N ARG A 200 -3.19 16.26 14.06
CA ARG A 200 -2.97 17.69 14.34
C ARG A 200 -2.77 17.96 15.83
N ASP A 201 -3.54 17.29 16.68
CA ASP A 201 -3.44 17.46 18.14
C ASP A 201 -2.10 16.90 18.67
N ALA A 202 -1.65 15.74 18.17
CA ALA A 202 -0.36 15.16 18.52
C ALA A 202 0.84 15.99 18.03
N GLU A 203 0.73 16.64 16.88
CA GLU A 203 1.77 17.55 16.35
C GLU A 203 1.84 18.86 17.15
N ALA A 204 0.68 19.39 17.57
CA ALA A 204 0.61 20.59 18.41
C ALA A 204 1.24 20.39 19.80
N GLU A 205 1.14 19.19 20.38
CA GLU A 205 1.78 18.86 21.67
C GLU A 205 3.31 18.74 21.59
N ARG A 206 3.89 18.48 20.41
CA ARG A 206 5.34 18.28 20.24
C ARG A 206 6.14 19.57 20.06
N VAL A 207 5.49 20.72 19.90
CA VAL A 207 6.17 22.00 19.63
C VAL A 207 5.71 23.08 20.60
N PRO A 208 6.44 23.36 21.69
CA PRO A 208 6.36 24.66 22.32
C PRO A 208 7.42 25.60 21.73
N THR A 209 6.93 26.70 21.15
CA THR A 209 7.48 28.08 21.18
C THR A 209 7.87 28.70 19.83
N ASN A 210 7.05 29.70 19.47
CA ASN A 210 7.23 30.88 18.60
C ASN A 210 7.53 30.63 17.10
N GLY A 211 6.72 31.06 16.14
CA GLY A 211 5.68 32.07 16.13
C GLY A 211 5.89 32.95 14.89
N SER A 212 4.95 32.95 13.94
CA SER A 212 4.62 34.12 13.13
C SER A 212 3.38 33.83 12.29
N THR A 213 2.29 34.46 12.70
CA THR A 213 1.05 34.67 11.95
C THR A 213 1.29 35.26 10.56
N THR A 214 0.56 34.77 9.56
CA THR A 214 -0.04 35.64 8.54
C THR A 214 -1.37 35.06 8.07
N ASP A 215 -2.42 35.85 8.27
CA ASP A 215 -3.72 35.82 7.60
C ASP A 215 -3.62 35.75 6.07
N THR A 216 -4.70 35.31 5.41
CA THR A 216 -5.47 36.14 4.43
C THR A 216 -6.11 35.31 3.31
N VAL A 217 -7.44 35.18 3.43
CA VAL A 217 -8.49 35.42 2.40
C VAL A 217 -8.63 34.46 1.21
N ALA A 218 -9.80 33.80 1.22
CA ALA A 218 -10.45 33.22 0.07
C ALA A 218 -10.80 34.28 -1.00
N ASN A 219 -10.47 34.02 -2.26
CA ASN A 219 -11.26 34.56 -3.35
C ASN A 219 -11.18 33.65 -4.58
N GLY A 220 -12.34 33.21 -5.05
CA GLY A 220 -12.47 32.47 -6.30
C GLY A 220 -12.31 33.39 -7.50
N HIS A 221 -11.76 32.85 -8.59
CA HIS A 221 -11.95 33.35 -9.94
C HIS A 221 -11.98 32.16 -10.89
N GLY A 222 -13.13 31.98 -11.55
CA GLY A 222 -13.31 31.01 -12.62
C GLY A 222 -12.60 31.47 -13.89
N LEU A 223 -12.01 30.53 -14.61
CA LEU A 223 -11.54 30.74 -15.96
C LEU A 223 -12.18 29.71 -16.89
N ASN A 224 -12.99 30.27 -17.79
CA ASN A 224 -13.67 29.63 -18.89
C ASN A 224 -12.63 29.20 -19.93
N LEU A 225 -12.55 27.90 -20.24
CA LEU A 225 -11.75 27.38 -21.35
C LEU A 225 -12.65 26.54 -22.25
N SER A 226 -12.99 27.13 -23.38
CA SER A 226 -13.77 26.54 -24.47
C SER A 226 -13.07 25.29 -25.01
N ALA A 227 -13.65 24.12 -24.76
CA ALA A 227 -13.21 22.85 -25.32
C ALA A 227 -14.15 22.44 -26.47
N ASN A 228 -13.61 22.48 -27.70
CA ASN A 228 -14.11 21.64 -28.79
C ASN A 228 -13.12 20.49 -28.95
N GLN A 229 -13.44 19.35 -28.34
CA GLN A 229 -12.86 18.05 -28.67
C GLN A 229 -13.79 16.95 -28.12
N ALA A 230 -14.18 16.02 -29.00
CA ALA A 230 -15.18 15.00 -28.73
C ALA A 230 -14.80 14.11 -27.53
N LEU A 231 -15.73 13.99 -26.58
CA LEU A 231 -15.57 13.26 -25.33
C LEU A 231 -15.47 11.74 -25.55
N PRO A 232 -14.50 11.04 -24.92
CA PRO A 232 -14.63 9.64 -24.54
C PRO A 232 -15.73 9.49 -23.48
N ASP A 233 -16.34 8.30 -23.40
CA ASP A 233 -17.44 8.01 -22.47
C ASP A 233 -17.04 8.36 -21.02
N GLU A 234 -17.69 9.37 -20.46
CA GLU A 234 -17.26 10.10 -19.25
C GLU A 234 -17.18 9.18 -18.02
N LYS A 235 -18.01 8.14 -18.01
CA LYS A 235 -18.06 7.13 -16.93
C LYS A 235 -16.85 6.21 -16.90
N ASP A 236 -16.35 5.76 -18.05
CA ASP A 236 -15.20 4.84 -18.11
C ASP A 236 -13.91 5.55 -17.70
N THR A 237 -13.80 6.84 -18.02
CA THR A 237 -12.66 7.68 -17.62
C THR A 237 -12.65 7.90 -16.10
N ILE A 238 -13.80 8.15 -15.48
CA ILE A 238 -13.91 8.33 -14.02
C ILE A 238 -13.63 7.03 -13.26
N LEU A 239 -14.15 5.90 -13.74
CA LEU A 239 -13.89 4.58 -13.14
C LEU A 239 -12.39 4.22 -13.22
N SER A 240 -11.76 4.49 -14.37
CA SER A 240 -10.32 4.33 -14.55
C SER A 240 -9.51 5.26 -13.63
N ALA A 241 -9.90 6.51 -13.49
CA ALA A 241 -9.23 7.47 -12.61
C ALA A 241 -9.34 7.11 -11.12
N ALA A 242 -10.52 6.65 -10.67
CA ALA A 242 -10.72 6.14 -9.32
C ALA A 242 -9.90 4.86 -9.06
N GLY A 243 -9.88 3.93 -10.02
CA GLY A 243 -9.06 2.72 -9.97
C GLY A 243 -7.57 3.03 -9.91
N ASN A 244 -7.08 3.94 -10.75
CA ASN A 244 -5.69 4.40 -10.75
C ASN A 244 -5.31 5.03 -9.41
N THR A 245 -6.20 5.83 -8.83
CA THR A 245 -6.00 6.44 -7.52
C THR A 245 -5.84 5.35 -6.45
N HIS A 246 -6.76 4.39 -6.38
CA HIS A 246 -6.70 3.31 -5.40
C HIS A 246 -5.43 2.45 -5.56
N ALA A 247 -5.10 2.07 -6.80
CA ALA A 247 -3.90 1.30 -7.11
C ALA A 247 -2.62 2.04 -6.73
N THR A 248 -2.56 3.35 -6.97
CA THR A 248 -1.40 4.18 -6.63
C THR A 248 -1.24 4.31 -5.12
N LEU A 249 -2.34 4.51 -4.37
CA LEU A 249 -2.31 4.58 -2.91
C LEU A 249 -1.87 3.25 -2.29
N ASP A 250 -2.42 2.12 -2.77
CA ASP A 250 -2.01 0.78 -2.34
C ASP A 250 -0.51 0.53 -2.61
N MET A 251 -0.05 0.91 -3.81
CA MET A 251 1.35 0.84 -4.22
C MET A 251 2.24 1.67 -3.29
N ILE A 252 1.86 2.91 -2.94
CA ILE A 252 2.62 3.75 -2.02
C ILE A 252 2.74 3.08 -0.65
N ILE A 253 1.61 2.66 -0.08
CA ILE A 253 1.55 2.06 1.27
C ILE A 253 2.39 0.78 1.31
N LEU A 254 2.25 -0.08 0.29
CA LEU A 254 3.01 -1.32 0.20
C LEU A 254 4.51 -1.03 0.12
N ILE A 255 4.95 -0.19 -0.83
CA ILE A 255 6.38 0.07 -1.04
C ILE A 255 7.00 0.74 0.18
N ILE A 256 6.33 1.72 0.78
CA ILE A 256 6.84 2.40 1.97
C ILE A 256 6.92 1.45 3.18
N GLY A 257 5.94 0.56 3.34
CA GLY A 257 5.96 -0.42 4.43
C GLY A 257 6.99 -1.54 4.24
N GLU A 258 7.06 -2.11 3.03
CA GLU A 258 7.88 -3.30 2.73
C GLU A 258 9.33 -3.00 2.35
N VAL A 259 9.57 -1.89 1.65
CA VAL A 259 10.90 -1.52 1.15
C VAL A 259 11.54 -0.47 2.04
N PHE A 260 10.76 0.52 2.49
CA PHE A 260 11.26 1.58 3.38
C PHE A 260 11.09 1.30 4.88
N GLY A 261 10.65 0.08 5.23
CA GLY A 261 10.61 -0.42 6.61
C GLY A 261 9.52 0.20 7.49
N GLN A 262 8.59 0.98 6.95
CA GLN A 262 7.49 1.59 7.71
C GLN A 262 6.35 0.58 7.92
N ARG A 263 6.66 -0.56 8.55
CA ARG A 263 5.77 -1.73 8.64
C ARG A 263 4.45 -1.42 9.33
N ASP A 264 4.43 -0.42 10.21
CA ASP A 264 3.21 0.05 10.87
C ASP A 264 2.17 0.53 9.86
N LEU A 265 2.56 1.09 8.72
CA LEU A 265 1.61 1.54 7.70
C LEU A 265 0.85 0.38 7.01
N LEU A 266 1.41 -0.84 7.03
CA LEU A 266 0.80 -2.00 6.39
C LEU A 266 -0.47 -2.46 7.12
N GLU A 267 -0.64 -2.10 8.40
CA GLU A 267 -1.85 -2.43 9.17
C GLU A 267 -3.10 -1.70 8.65
N PHE A 268 -2.91 -0.55 8.00
CA PHE A 268 -3.98 0.25 7.40
C PHE A 268 -4.28 -0.16 5.96
N ARG A 269 -3.50 -1.10 5.41
CA ARG A 269 -3.72 -1.57 4.05
C ARG A 269 -5.00 -2.40 3.99
N ARG A 270 -5.91 -2.02 3.10
CA ARG A 270 -7.17 -2.73 2.90
C ARG A 270 -6.94 -4.19 2.48
N GLN A 271 -7.58 -5.12 3.17
CA GLN A 271 -7.61 -6.52 2.77
C GLN A 271 -8.53 -6.71 1.56
N TRP A 272 -8.15 -7.60 0.65
CA TRP A 272 -9.00 -7.95 -0.48
C TRP A 272 -10.13 -8.85 0.02
N ASP A 273 -11.36 -8.36 -0.07
CA ASP A 273 -12.54 -9.18 0.18
C ASP A 273 -12.54 -10.30 -0.86
N VAL A 274 -12.05 -11.49 -0.48
CA VAL A 274 -12.23 -12.70 -1.28
C VAL A 274 -13.73 -12.88 -1.31
N ALA A 275 -14.36 -12.69 -2.47
CA ALA A 275 -15.79 -12.87 -2.65
C ALA A 275 -16.15 -14.21 -2.00
N GLY A 276 -16.79 -14.13 -0.83
CA GLY A 276 -17.14 -15.31 -0.06
C GLY A 276 -18.01 -16.16 -0.98
N ASP A 277 -17.75 -17.47 -0.97
CA ASP A 277 -18.69 -18.46 -1.46
C ASP A 277 -20.08 -18.04 -0.97
N GLU A 278 -20.90 -17.54 -1.88
CA GLU A 278 -22.26 -17.10 -1.60
C GLU A 278 -23.03 -18.38 -1.24
N PRO A 279 -23.40 -18.60 0.03
CA PRO A 279 -24.18 -19.79 0.36
C PRO A 279 -25.62 -19.54 -0.10
N ASP A 280 -26.20 -20.53 -0.76
CA ASP A 280 -27.57 -20.60 -1.26
C ASP A 280 -27.93 -19.76 -2.50
N ARG A 281 -27.60 -20.34 -3.66
CA ARG A 281 -28.56 -20.32 -4.76
C ARG A 281 -29.56 -21.46 -4.54
N PRO A 282 -30.84 -21.20 -4.20
CA PRO A 282 -31.81 -22.27 -4.08
C PRO A 282 -31.97 -22.94 -5.45
N THR A 283 -31.71 -24.23 -5.48
CA THR A 283 -32.05 -25.09 -6.62
C THR A 283 -33.56 -25.23 -6.64
N ASP A 284 -34.22 -24.40 -7.45
CA ASP A 284 -35.61 -24.64 -7.84
C ASP A 284 -35.66 -25.88 -8.74
N LEU A 285 -35.64 -27.05 -8.11
CA LEU A 285 -36.17 -28.28 -8.69
C LEU A 285 -37.69 -28.18 -8.62
N ALA A 286 -38.28 -27.53 -9.61
CA ALA A 286 -39.71 -27.64 -9.87
C ALA A 286 -40.01 -29.10 -10.27
N VAL A 287 -40.44 -29.86 -9.26
CA VAL A 287 -41.16 -31.12 -9.39
C VAL A 287 -42.43 -30.83 -10.21
N ASN A 288 -42.42 -31.20 -11.49
CA ASN A 288 -43.62 -31.15 -12.31
C ASN A 288 -44.41 -32.45 -12.11
N ASP A 289 -45.14 -32.51 -10.99
CA ASP A 289 -46.19 -33.51 -10.77
C ASP A 289 -47.51 -32.95 -11.31
N GLY A 290 -47.85 -33.35 -12.54
CA GLY A 290 -49.08 -32.98 -13.22
C GLY A 290 -49.79 -34.24 -13.72
N ALA A 291 -50.35 -35.02 -12.80
CA ALA A 291 -51.20 -36.16 -13.12
C ALA A 291 -52.67 -35.71 -13.34
N LEU A 292 -53.19 -36.05 -14.53
CA LEU A 292 -54.55 -36.53 -14.84
C LEU A 292 -55.74 -35.53 -14.75
N THR A 293 -56.46 -35.31 -15.86
CA THR A 293 -57.75 -35.97 -16.18
C THR A 293 -58.55 -35.28 -17.32
N SER A 294 -59.14 -36.13 -18.17
CA SER A 294 -60.41 -36.02 -18.92
C SER A 294 -60.86 -34.71 -19.60
N HIS A 295 -60.99 -34.77 -20.93
CA HIS A 295 -62.30 -34.83 -21.61
C HIS A 295 -62.19 -35.33 -23.04
#